data_AF-A0A183GJP2-F1
#
_entry.id   AF-A0A183GJP2-F1
#
_cell.length_a   1.000
_cell.length_b   1.000
_cell.length_c   1.000
_cell.angle_alpha   90.00
_cell.angle_beta   90.00
_cell.angle_gamma   90.00
#
_symmetry.space_group_name_H-M   'P 1'
#
loop_
_entity.id
_entity.type
_entity.pdbx_description
1 polymer ?
#
loop_
_entity_poly.entity_id
_entity_poly.type
_entity_poly.pdbx_seq_one_letter_code
_entity_poly.pdbx_strand_id
1 'polypeptide(L)'
;MGPLPSKRVIRTRPFENIGIDYFAPITTKQGADFRKIYGIILICITTRLLHIELVHEMSTEMVLTSLRRFFAHRGVPATITSDNGPSFLLGN
;
A
#
# COMPACT_ATOMS: atom_id res chain seq x y z
N MET A 1 29.71 -3.07 -1.18
CA MET A 1 28.25 -3.07 -0.90
C MET A 1 28.03 -2.30 0.40
N GLY A 2 27.14 -1.31 0.40
CA GLY A 2 26.81 -0.56 1.61
C GLY A 2 25.89 -1.34 2.56
N PRO A 3 25.81 -0.96 3.85
CA PRO A 3 24.92 -1.61 4.80
C PRO A 3 23.46 -1.44 4.39
N LEU A 4 22.67 -2.51 4.53
CA LEU A 4 21.22 -2.43 4.34
C LEU A 4 20.58 -1.66 5.51
N PRO A 5 19.52 -0.87 5.26
CA PRO A 5 18.71 -0.27 6.30
C PRO A 5 18.26 -1.31 7.33
N SER A 6 18.38 -0.98 8.61
CA SER A 6 18.01 -1.85 9.73
C SER A 6 16.60 -2.41 9.61
N LYS A 7 15.63 -1.62 9.16
CA LYS A 7 14.24 -2.05 8.92
C LYS A 7 14.08 -3.24 7.95
N ARG A 8 15.05 -3.46 7.05
CA ARG A 8 15.06 -4.59 6.11
C ARG A 8 15.63 -5.87 6.68
N VAL A 9 16.41 -5.80 7.77
CA VAL A 9 17.23 -6.92 8.24
C VAL A 9 16.97 -7.31 9.69
N ILE A 10 16.51 -6.37 10.52
CA ILE A 10 16.13 -6.66 11.91
C ILE A 10 14.74 -7.31 11.90
N ARG A 11 14.64 -8.48 12.53
CA ARG A 11 13.38 -9.22 12.67
C ARG A 11 12.38 -8.40 13.46
N THR A 12 11.19 -8.24 12.91
CA THR A 12 10.04 -7.56 13.52
C THR A 12 8.79 -8.42 13.34
N ARG A 13 7.66 -8.06 13.97
CA ARG A 13 6.38 -8.71 13.63
C ARG A 13 6.05 -8.43 12.14
N PRO A 14 5.40 -9.38 11.44
CA PRO A 14 4.91 -9.12 10.09
C PRO A 14 4.12 -7.80 10.03
N PHE A 15 4.36 -7.02 8.98
CA PHE A 15 3.74 -5.71 8.76
C PHE A 15 4.04 -4.63 9.82
N GLU A 16 5.08 -4.76 10.65
CA GLU A 16 5.45 -3.68 11.57
C GLU A 16 5.98 -2.44 10.84
N ASN A 17 6.85 -2.65 9.86
CA ASN A 17 7.38 -1.60 9.02
C ASN A 17 6.90 -1.88 7.60
N ILE A 18 6.10 -0.98 7.03
CA ILE A 18 5.52 -1.17 5.71
C ILE A 18 5.91 -0.06 4.73
N GLY A 19 6.02 -0.44 3.46
CA GLY A 19 5.94 0.49 2.34
C GLY A 19 4.52 0.51 1.78
N ILE A 20 4.08 1.66 1.29
CA ILE A 20 2.82 1.83 0.56
C ILE A 20 3.08 2.45 -0.80
N ASP A 21 2.43 1.94 -1.84
CA ASP A 21 2.53 2.48 -3.20
C ASP A 21 1.26 2.23 -3.99
N TYR A 22 0.99 3.09 -4.98
CA TYR A 22 -0.01 2.83 -6.01
C TYR A 22 0.64 2.12 -7.19
N PHE A 23 -0.04 1.15 -7.78
CA PHE A 23 0.39 0.59 -9.06
C PHE A 23 -0.59 0.91 -10.18
N ALA A 24 -0.03 0.83 -11.40
CA ALA A 24 -0.63 1.29 -12.64
C ALA A 24 -2.06 0.78 -12.86
N PRO A 25 -2.89 1.53 -13.59
CA PRO A 25 -4.28 1.17 -13.82
C PRO A 25 -4.36 -0.19 -14.53
N ILE A 26 -5.08 -1.12 -13.91
CA ILE A 26 -5.49 -2.36 -14.53
C ILE A 26 -6.85 -2.11 -15.17
N THR A 27 -6.98 -2.45 -16.46
CA THR A 27 -8.28 -2.47 -17.12
C THR A 27 -9.01 -3.74 -16.71
N THR A 28 -10.16 -3.60 -16.05
CA THR A 28 -11.02 -4.72 -15.67
C THR A 28 -12.36 -4.65 -16.38
N LYS A 29 -12.90 -5.83 -16.70
CA LYS A 29 -14.22 -5.95 -17.30
C LYS A 29 -15.27 -5.92 -16.19
N GLN A 30 -16.18 -4.96 -16.25
CA GLN A 30 -17.32 -4.84 -15.35
C GLN A 30 -18.60 -4.94 -16.19
N GLY A 31 -19.10 -6.17 -16.36
CA GLY A 31 -20.22 -6.45 -17.24
C GLY A 31 -19.85 -6.28 -18.72
N ALA A 32 -20.55 -5.40 -19.44
CA ALA A 32 -20.23 -5.05 -20.82
C ALA A 32 -19.13 -3.97 -20.94
N ASP A 33 -18.85 -3.26 -19.84
CA ASP A 33 -17.92 -2.13 -19.84
C ASP A 33 -16.51 -2.54 -19.40
N PHE A 34 -15.52 -1.75 -19.80
CA PHE A 34 -14.17 -1.82 -19.28
C PHE A 34 -13.89 -0.59 -18.42
N ARG A 35 -13.44 -0.81 -17.18
CA ARG A 35 -13.09 0.26 -16.25
C ARG A 35 -11.64 0.14 -15.80
N LYS A 36 -10.99 1.30 -15.64
CA LYS A 36 -9.71 1.37 -14.97
C LYS A 36 -9.92 1.21 -13.48
N ILE A 37 -9.20 0.29 -12.89
CA ILE A 37 -9.02 0.19 -11.45
C ILE A 37 -7.54 0.35 -11.15
N TYR A 38 -7.25 0.75 -9.94
CA TYR A 38 -5.89 0.87 -9.42
C TYR A 38 -5.75 -0.13 -8.29
N GLY A 39 -4.52 -0.34 -7.84
CA GLY A 39 -4.34 -1.00 -6.57
C GLY A 39 -3.28 -0.34 -5.72
N ILE A 40 -3.42 -0.59 -4.43
CA ILE A 40 -2.51 -0.13 -3.39
C ILE A 40 -1.73 -1.35 -2.91
N ILE A 41 -0.41 -1.26 -2.99
CA ILE A 41 0.52 -2.28 -2.51
C ILE A 41 0.98 -1.87 -1.12
N LEU A 42 0.76 -2.74 -0.15
CA LEU A 42 1.29 -2.62 1.20
C LEU A 42 2.30 -3.76 1.39
N ILE A 43 3.59 -3.41 1.43
CA ILE A 43 4.69 -4.38 1.56
C ILE A 43 5.29 -4.35 2.95
N CYS A 44 5.42 -5.49 3.61
CA CYS A 44 6.24 -5.59 4.82
C CYS A 44 7.72 -5.48 4.44
N ILE A 45 8.42 -4.49 4.98
CA ILE A 45 9.82 -4.20 4.65
C ILE A 45 10.74 -5.34 5.07
N THR A 46 10.47 -5.97 6.22
CA THR A 46 11.30 -7.03 6.79
C THR A 46 11.08 -8.38 6.11
N THR A 47 9.82 -8.78 5.90
CA THR A 47 9.48 -10.13 5.41
C THR A 47 9.16 -10.20 3.91
N ARG A 48 8.96 -9.05 3.25
CA ARG A 48 8.50 -8.94 1.86
C ARG A 48 7.09 -9.50 1.60
N LEU A 49 6.29 -9.70 2.64
CA LEU A 49 4.87 -10.03 2.49
C LEU A 49 4.12 -8.87 1.84
N LEU A 50 3.22 -9.20 0.91
CA LEU A 50 2.38 -8.24 0.19
C LEU A 50 0.94 -8.33 0.67
N HIS A 51 0.31 -7.16 0.84
CA HIS A 51 -1.13 -7.01 0.96
C HIS A 51 -1.57 -6.05 -0.15
N ILE A 52 -2.51 -6.48 -0.99
CA ILE A 52 -2.94 -5.73 -2.16
C ILE A 52 -4.41 -5.38 -1.99
N GLU A 53 -4.74 -4.11 -2.18
CA GLU A 53 -6.10 -3.58 -2.13
C GLU A 53 -6.46 -2.99 -3.50
N LEU A 54 -7.61 -3.38 -4.05
CA LEU A 54 -8.12 -2.81 -5.29
C LEU A 54 -8.96 -1.57 -4.98
N VAL A 55 -8.77 -0.51 -5.75
CA VAL A 55 -9.48 0.77 -5.60
C VAL A 55 -9.85 1.33 -6.97
N HIS A 56 -10.83 2.23 -7.01
CA HIS A 56 -11.37 2.74 -8.28
C HIS A 56 -10.67 4.01 -8.79
N GLU A 57 -9.87 4.66 -7.95
CA GLU A 57 -9.17 5.92 -8.25
C GLU A 57 -7.91 6.06 -7.39
N MET A 58 -6.99 6.94 -7.80
CA MET A 58 -5.76 7.27 -7.05
C MET A 58 -6.00 8.47 -6.12
N SER A 59 -6.99 8.39 -5.24
CA SER A 59 -7.34 9.46 -4.30
C SER A 59 -6.84 9.18 -2.88
N THR A 60 -6.78 10.22 -2.05
CA THR A 60 -6.39 10.11 -0.64
C THR A 60 -7.46 9.33 0.14
N GLU A 61 -8.72 9.48 -0.22
CA GLU A 61 -9.86 8.75 0.33
C GLU A 61 -9.70 7.24 0.12
N MET A 62 -9.25 6.83 -1.08
CA MET A 62 -8.97 5.43 -1.38
C MET A 62 -7.79 4.90 -0.57
N VAL A 63 -6.75 5.70 -0.34
CA VAL A 63 -5.63 5.34 0.56
C VAL A 63 -6.13 5.12 1.98
N LEU A 64 -6.91 6.06 2.54
CA LEU A 64 -7.42 5.96 3.90
C LEU A 64 -8.35 4.76 4.08
N THR A 65 -9.20 4.48 3.09
CA THR A 65 -10.11 3.33 3.14
C THR A 65 -9.36 2.00 3.04
N SER A 66 -8.33 1.94 2.18
CA SER A 66 -7.41 0.80 2.09
C SER A 66 -6.67 0.56 3.40
N LEU A 67 -6.09 1.61 4.01
CA LEU A 67 -5.41 1.52 5.31
C LEU A 67 -6.33 1.05 6.43
N ARG A 68 -7.60 1.52 6.47
CA ARG A 68 -8.59 1.04 7.44
C ARG A 68 -8.82 -0.47 7.33
N ARG A 69 -9.01 -0.99 6.11
CA ARG A 69 -9.17 -2.44 5.89
C ARG A 69 -7.90 -3.21 6.26
N PHE A 70 -6.75 -2.69 5.83
CA PHE A 70 -5.46 -3.27 6.16
C PHE A 70 -5.24 -3.36 7.68
N PHE A 71 -5.51 -2.29 8.44
CA PHE A 71 -5.36 -2.29 9.91
C PHE A 71 -6.31 -3.27 10.57
N ALA A 72 -7.55 -3.40 10.08
CA ALA A 72 -8.50 -4.39 10.58
C ALA A 72 -8.01 -5.83 10.36
N HIS A 73 -7.32 -6.11 9.26
CA HIS A 73 -6.85 -7.46 8.92
C HIS A 73 -5.45 -7.81 9.42
N ARG A 74 -4.53 -6.84 9.48
CA ARG A 74 -3.08 -7.05 9.73
C ARG A 74 -2.58 -6.34 10.98
N GLY A 75 -3.40 -5.51 11.61
CA GLY A 75 -3.02 -4.65 12.72
C GLY A 75 -2.36 -3.34 12.26
N VAL A 76 -2.14 -2.44 13.21
CA VAL A 76 -1.55 -1.12 12.95
C VAL A 76 -0.01 -1.25 12.84
N PRO A 77 0.62 -0.80 11.75
CA PRO A 77 2.07 -0.79 11.59
C PRO A 77 2.71 0.26 12.52
N ALA A 78 3.97 0.09 12.85
CA ALA A 78 4.76 1.12 13.55
C ALA A 78 5.17 2.26 12.61
N THR A 79 5.49 1.94 11.34
CA THR A 79 5.82 2.96 10.34
C THR A 79 5.27 2.61 8.97
N ILE A 80 4.80 3.62 8.25
CA ILE A 80 4.41 3.57 6.83
C ILE A 80 5.38 4.46 6.06
N THR A 81 5.96 3.95 4.98
CA THR A 81 6.82 4.70 4.06
C THR A 81 6.16 4.76 2.69
N SER A 82 5.89 5.96 2.18
CA SER A 82 5.36 6.21 0.84
C SER A 82 6.37 7.01 0.01
N ASP A 83 6.07 7.20 -1.26
CA ASP A 83 6.63 8.31 -2.02
C ASP A 83 5.89 9.62 -1.70
N ASN A 84 6.25 10.69 -2.39
CA ASN A 84 5.61 12.00 -2.29
C ASN A 84 4.47 12.16 -3.32
N GLY A 85 3.80 11.06 -3.68
CA GLY A 85 2.64 11.10 -4.56
C GLY A 85 1.53 11.98 -3.97
N PRO A 86 0.76 12.72 -4.81
CA PRO A 86 -0.28 13.64 -4.32
C PRO A 86 -1.28 12.98 -3.36
N SER A 87 -1.69 11.74 -3.66
CA SER A 87 -2.62 10.93 -2.88
C SER A 87 -2.11 10.56 -1.46
N PHE A 88 -0.81 10.77 -1.18
CA PHE A 88 -0.19 10.52 0.11
C PHE A 88 0.18 11.81 0.88
N LEU A 89 0.25 12.95 0.20
CA LEU A 89 0.68 14.22 0.81
C LEU A 89 -0.49 15.03 1.37
N LEU A 90 -1.58 15.14 0.61
CA LEU A 90 -2.71 16.01 0.95
C LEU A 90 -4.02 15.32 0.53
N GLY A 91 -4.95 15.18 1.48
CA GLY A 91 -6.37 15.05 1.12
C GLY A 91 -6.83 16.38 0.55
N ASN A 92 -7.62 16.36 -0.53
CA ASN A 92 -8.24 17.57 -1.04
C ASN A 92 -9.07 18.28 0.04
#